data_AF-A0A2V2PUT1-F1
#
_entry.id   AF-A0A2V2PUT1-F1
#
_cell.length_a   1.000
_cell.length_b   1.000
_cell.length_c   1.000
_cell.angle_alpha   90.00
_cell.angle_beta   90.00
_cell.angle_gamma   90.00
#
_symmetry.space_group_name_H-M   'P 1'
#
loop_
_entity.id
_entity.type
_entity.pdbx_description
1 polymer ?
#
loop_
_entity_poly.entity_id
_entity_poly.type
_entity_poly.pdbx_seq_one_letter_code
_entity_poly.pdbx_strand_id
1 'polypeptide(L)' 'MLIGGRPAATVGTAHLCSSPAGHPPSAIAPPGSTTVLIGGRPAARVGDLAGCGSPVVSGCATVLIGR' A
#
# COMPACT_ATOMS: atom_id res chain seq x y z
N MET A 1 8.18 -9.19 6.62
CA MET A 1 9.15 -8.08 6.60
C MET A 1 8.54 -6.88 7.31
N LEU A 2 9.32 -6.17 8.12
CA LEU A 2 8.88 -4.94 8.79
C LEU A 2 9.62 -3.73 8.19
N ILE A 3 8.93 -2.59 8.14
CA ILE A 3 9.48 -1.28 7.80
C ILE A 3 9.11 -0.32 8.94
N GLY A 4 10.11 0.34 9.54
CA GLY A 4 9.87 1.24 10.68
C GLY A 4 9.18 0.55 11.88
N GLY A 5 9.44 -0.74 12.08
CA GLY A 5 8.83 -1.55 13.14
C GLY A 5 7.40 -2.03 12.87
N ARG A 6 6.80 -1.68 11.73
CA ARG A 6 5.45 -2.11 11.33
C ARG A 6 5.49 -3.06 10.13
N PRO A 7 4.50 -3.95 9.94
CA PRO A 7 4.39 -4.75 8.73
C PRO A 7 4.44 -3.88 7.47
N ALA A 8 5.27 -4.26 6.51
CA ALA A 8 5.37 -3.54 5.26
C ALA A 8 4.10 -3.73 4.42
N ALA A 9 3.56 -2.63 3.89
CA ALA A 9 2.40 -2.67 3.01
C ALA A 9 2.79 -3.19 1.61
N THR A 10 1.93 -4.02 1.04
CA THR A 10 2.11 -4.63 -0.29
C THR A 10 0.80 -4.54 -1.07
N VAL A 11 0.85 -4.80 -2.37
CA VAL A 11 -0.37 -5.05 -3.15
C VAL A 11 -1.18 -6.17 -2.49
N GLY A 12 -2.47 -5.93 -2.32
CA GLY A 12 -3.38 -6.82 -1.59
C GLY A 12 -3.45 -6.57 -0.08
N THR A 13 -2.68 -5.63 0.49
CA THR A 13 -2.89 -5.18 1.88
C THR A 13 -4.27 -4.53 2.02
N ALA A 14 -5.04 -4.91 3.05
CA ALA A 14 -6.38 -4.39 3.28
C ALA A 14 -6.36 -2.88 3.54
N HIS A 15 -7.16 -2.14 2.79
CA HIS A 15 -7.44 -0.72 2.97
C HIS A 15 -8.83 -0.57 3.60
N LEU A 16 -8.84 -0.17 4.87
CA LEU A 16 -10.07 0.17 5.56
C LEU A 16 -10.46 1.59 5.16
N CYS A 17 -11.53 1.70 4.39
CA CYS A 17 -11.99 2.99 3.92
C CYS A 17 -12.69 3.69 5.08
N SER A 18 -12.15 4.83 5.49
CA SER A 18 -12.86 5.70 6.42
C SER A 18 -13.98 6.37 5.64
N SER A 19 -15.22 6.09 6.03
CA SER A 19 -16.44 6.50 5.32
C SER A 19 -16.62 8.04 5.29
N PRO A 20 -17.54 8.58 4.45
CA PRO A 20 -18.97 8.29 4.55
C PRO A 20 -19.58 7.46 3.40
N ALA A 21 -18.83 7.18 2.32
CA ALA A 21 -19.37 6.42 1.18
C ALA A 21 -19.33 4.90 1.45
N GLY A 22 -20.50 4.29 1.62
CA GLY A 22 -20.66 2.86 1.89
C GLY A 22 -20.24 1.99 0.71
N HIS A 23 -18.97 1.62 0.68
CA HIS A 23 -18.49 0.56 -0.20
C HIS A 23 -17.70 -0.48 0.60
N PRO A 24 -17.59 -1.72 0.11
CA PRO A 24 -16.85 -2.77 0.79
C PRO A 24 -15.38 -2.38 1.01
N PRO A 25 -14.71 -2.90 2.05
CA PRO A 25 -13.27 -2.79 2.20
C PRO A 25 -12.57 -3.24 0.92
N SER A 26 -11.61 -2.44 0.47
CA SER A 26 -10.78 -2.78 -0.68
C SER A 26 -9.36 -3.13 -0.21
N ALA A 27 -8.49 -3.50 -1.13
CA ALA A 27 -7.06 -3.65 -0.87
C ALA A 27 -6.24 -2.63 -1.67
N ILE A 28 -4.95 -2.49 -1.36
CA ILE A 28 -4.00 -1.78 -2.23
C ILE A 28 -3.97 -2.48 -3.58
N ALA A 29 -4.29 -1.75 -4.64
CA ALA A 29 -4.40 -2.24 -5.99
C ALA A 29 -3.02 -2.34 -6.68
N PRO A 30 -2.88 -3.20 -7.70
CA PRO A 30 -1.72 -3.17 -8.59
C PRO A 30 -1.55 -1.78 -9.26
N PRO A 31 -0.32 -1.44 -9.72
CA PRO A 31 0.84 -2.32 -9.84
C PRO A 31 1.76 -2.37 -8.61
N GLY A 32 1.69 -1.40 -7.69
CA GLY A 32 2.72 -1.24 -6.65
C GLY A 32 4.10 -0.92 -7.25
N SER A 33 5.18 -1.29 -6.54
CA SER A 33 6.55 -1.24 -7.08
C SER A 33 6.82 -2.33 -8.13
N THR A 34 7.43 -1.97 -9.25
CA THR A 34 7.82 -2.90 -10.32
C THR A 34 9.13 -3.64 -10.05
N THR A 35 9.95 -3.15 -9.12
CA THR A 35 11.31 -3.67 -8.85
C THR A 35 11.48 -4.23 -7.45
N VAL A 36 10.68 -3.77 -6.48
CA VAL A 36 10.80 -4.18 -5.07
C VAL A 36 9.63 -5.07 -4.69
N LEU A 37 9.94 -6.32 -4.35
CA LEU A 37 8.98 -7.29 -3.83
C LEU A 37 9.20 -7.51 -2.34
N ILE A 38 8.10 -7.64 -1.59
CA ILE A 38 8.10 -7.99 -0.17
C ILE A 38 7.26 -9.24 0.00
N GLY A 39 7.90 -10.34 0.42
CA GLY A 39 7.22 -11.65 0.50
C GLY A 39 6.64 -12.10 -0.85
N GLY A 40 7.30 -11.76 -1.96
CA GLY A 40 6.86 -12.10 -3.32
C GLY A 40 5.76 -11.20 -3.89
N ARG A 41 5.27 -10.20 -3.15
CA ARG A 41 4.27 -9.24 -3.61
C ARG A 41 4.88 -7.87 -3.87
N PRO A 42 4.41 -7.11 -4.88
CA PRO A 42 4.86 -5.73 -5.10
C PRO A 42 4.71 -4.88 -3.84
N ALA A 43 5.77 -4.17 -3.47
CA ALA A 43 5.75 -3.26 -2.33
C ALA A 43 4.90 -2.03 -2.62
N ALA A 44 4.09 -1.59 -1.65
CA ALA A 44 3.29 -0.38 -1.79
C ALA A 44 4.14 0.88 -1.54
N ARG A 45 3.83 1.96 -2.26
CA ARG A 45 4.49 3.26 -2.22
C ARG A 45 3.46 4.36 -1.97
N VAL A 46 3.96 5.51 -1.49
CA VAL A 46 3.16 6.73 -1.48
C VAL A 46 2.73 7.05 -2.92
N GLY A 47 1.44 7.29 -3.11
CA GLY A 47 0.81 7.51 -4.41
C GLY A 47 0.18 6.27 -5.06
N ASP A 48 0.50 5.05 -4.61
CA ASP A 48 -0.22 3.86 -5.08
C ASP A 48 -1.70 3.92 -4.65
N LEU A 49 -2.59 3.33 -5.43
CA LEU A 49 -4.04 3.41 -5.20
C LEU A 49 -4.58 2.18 -4.47
N ALA A 50 -5.59 2.39 -3.63
CA ALA A 50 -6.49 1.33 -3.18
C ALA A 50 -7.52 0.99 -4.27
N GLY A 51 -8.19 -0.15 -4.14
CA GLY A 51 -9.23 -0.59 -5.08
C GLY A 51 -10.41 0.37 -5.18
N CYS A 52 -10.66 1.20 -4.18
CA CYS A 52 -11.64 2.29 -4.22
C CYS A 52 -11.12 3.60 -4.82
N GLY A 53 -9.88 3.63 -5.30
CA GLY A 53 -9.25 4.81 -5.90
C GLY A 53 -8.62 5.78 -4.90
N SER A 54 -8.68 5.52 -3.59
CA SER A 54 -8.00 6.36 -2.59
C SER A 54 -6.48 6.14 -2.62
N PRO A 55 -5.65 7.19 -2.64
CA PRO A 55 -4.20 7.05 -2.67
C PRO A 55 -3.60 6.73 -1.30
N VAL A 56 -2.47 6.03 -1.28
CA VAL A 56 -1.61 5.91 -0.10
C VAL A 56 -0.92 7.25 0.11
N VAL A 57 -1.31 7.97 1.15
CA VAL A 57 -0.83 9.34 1.43
C VAL A 57 0.41 9.40 2.32
N SER A 58 0.76 8.32 3.01
CA SER A 58 1.87 8.29 3.97
C SER A 58 2.55 6.92 4.04
N GLY A 59 3.82 6.93 4.41
CA GLY A 59 4.69 5.76 4.58
C GLY A 59 5.76 6.00 5.64
N CYS A 60 6.76 5.12 5.70
CA CYS A 60 7.87 5.30 6.64
C CYS A 60 8.82 6.41 6.15
N ALA A 61 9.05 7.43 6.98
CA ALA A 61 9.82 8.62 6.61
C ALA A 61 11.27 8.33 6.19
N THR A 62 11.84 7.20 6.63
CA THR A 62 13.24 6.84 6.38
C THR A 62 13.40 5.84 5.23
N VAL A 63 12.31 5.34 4.64
CA VAL A 63 12.38 4.27 3.62
C VAL A 63 11.71 4.71 2.33
N LEU A 64 12.45 4.58 1.24
CA LEU A 64 12.01 4.93 -0.10
C LEU A 64 12.14 3.70 -1.00
N ILE A 65 11.05 3.33 -1.67
CA ILE A 65 10.93 2.07 -2.40
C ILE A 65 11.02 2.31 -3.91
N GLY A 66 11.91 1.56 -4.58
CA GLY A 66 11.99 1.51 -6.05
C GLY A 66 12.49 2.81 -6.71
N ARG A 67 13.49 3.45 -6.09
CA ARG A 67 14.29 4.48 -6.78
C ARG A 67 15.28 3.86 -7.75
#